data_AF-A0AAV8YSK4-F1
#
_entry.id   AF-A0AAV8YSK4-F1
#
_cell.length_a   1.000
_cell.length_b   1.000
_cell.length_c   1.000
_cell.angle_alpha   90.00
_cell.angle_beta   90.00
_cell.angle_gamma   90.00
#
_symmetry.space_group_name_H-M   'P 1'
#
loop_
_entity.id
_entity.type
_entity.pdbx_description
1 polymer ?
#
loop_
_entity_poly.entity_id
_entity_poly.type
_entity_poly.pdbx_seq_one_letter_code
_entity_poly.pdbx_strand_id
1 'polypeptide(L)'
;MGDQVAKKISPDDVKEGEDKAKFKYAYHANNMEEPVFLHQGSVLKRTLPEFVIYQEIYETNKIYMRGVTAIEPEWLTTYVPSLCNLSEPLLNPEPRFNPMTGENSLFFLT
;
A
#
# COMPACT_ATOMS: atom_id res chain seq x y z
N MET A 1 -1.52 -5.64 13.39
CA MET A 1 -1.58 -4.26 12.83
C MET A 1 -0.52 -4.04 11.76
N GLY A 2 0.69 -4.61 11.83
CA GLY A 2 1.69 -4.48 10.74
C GLY A 2 1.29 -5.18 9.43
N ASP A 3 0.32 -6.08 9.49
CA ASP A 3 -0.21 -6.89 8.39
C ASP A 3 -1.40 -6.24 7.65
N GLN A 4 -1.97 -5.18 8.21
CA GLN A 4 -3.17 -4.52 7.69
C GLN A 4 -2.81 -3.36 6.75
N VAL A 5 -2.13 -3.69 5.66
CA VAL A 5 -1.71 -2.75 4.62
C VAL A 5 -2.61 -2.92 3.39
N ALA A 6 -2.97 -1.80 2.76
CA ALA A 6 -3.68 -1.81 1.48
C ALA A 6 -3.02 -0.85 0.47
N LYS A 7 -2.87 -1.32 -0.77
CA LYS A 7 -2.33 -0.57 -1.91
C LYS A 7 -3.47 -0.13 -2.83
N LYS A 8 -3.43 1.11 -3.29
CA LYS A 8 -4.41 1.67 -4.22
C LYS A 8 -4.40 0.92 -5.55
N ILE A 9 -5.57 0.62 -6.08
CA ILE A 9 -5.73 -0.02 -7.38
C ILE A 9 -5.57 1.03 -8.48
N SER A 10 -4.64 0.82 -9.42
CA SER A 10 -4.48 1.68 -10.59
C SER A 10 -5.64 1.45 -11.56
N PRO A 11 -6.12 2.48 -12.29
CA PRO A 11 -7.08 2.28 -13.38
C PRO A 11 -6.60 1.31 -14.48
N ASP A 12 -5.30 1.02 -14.54
CA ASP A 12 -4.70 0.06 -15.48
C ASP A 12 -4.77 -1.38 -14.98
N ASP A 13 -4.87 -1.59 -13.66
CA ASP A 13 -5.00 -2.91 -13.03
C ASP A 13 -6.45 -3.43 -13.04
N VAL A 14 -7.41 -2.56 -13.40
CA VAL A 14 -8.83 -2.90 -13.50
C VAL A 14 -9.07 -3.72 -14.78
N LYS A 15 -9.74 -4.87 -14.65
CA LYS A 15 -10.07 -5.79 -15.75
C LYS A 15 -10.80 -5.08 -16.89
N GLU A 16 -10.44 -5.43 -18.14
CA GLU A 16 -11.13 -4.91 -19.33
C GLU A 16 -12.62 -5.26 -19.29
N GLY A 17 -13.48 -4.25 -19.47
CA GLY A 17 -14.94 -4.38 -19.38
C GLY A 17 -15.54 -3.96 -18.03
N GLU A 18 -14.71 -3.73 -17.00
CA GLU A 18 -15.18 -3.14 -15.75
C GLU A 18 -15.12 -1.61 -15.75
N ASP A 19 -16.07 -1.00 -15.04
CA ASP A 19 -16.17 0.45 -14.94
C ASP A 19 -15.08 0.99 -14.01
N LYS A 20 -14.01 1.54 -14.61
CA LYS A 20 -12.87 2.15 -13.92
C LYS A 20 -13.28 3.21 -12.88
N ALA A 21 -14.42 3.88 -13.07
CA ALA A 21 -14.90 4.88 -12.11
C ALA A 21 -15.30 4.26 -10.77
N LYS A 22 -15.75 2.99 -10.76
CA LYS A 22 -16.10 2.27 -9.52
C LYS A 22 -14.87 1.99 -8.67
N PHE A 23 -13.71 1.80 -9.29
CA PHE A 23 -12.44 1.45 -8.63
C PHE A 23 -11.63 2.66 -8.18
N LYS A 24 -12.11 3.88 -8.43
CA LYS A 24 -11.42 5.12 -8.03
C LYS A 24 -11.00 5.18 -6.54
N TYR A 25 -11.77 4.52 -5.67
CA TYR A 25 -11.55 4.48 -4.22
C TYR A 25 -11.20 3.07 -3.71
N ALA A 26 -10.81 2.17 -4.62
CA ALA A 26 -10.54 0.77 -4.30
C ALA A 26 -9.06 0.56 -4.00
N TYR A 27 -8.81 -0.36 -3.08
CA TYR A 27 -7.50 -0.78 -2.62
C TYR A 27 -7.44 -2.31 -2.59
N HIS A 28 -6.28 -2.88 -2.90
CA HIS A 28 -5.94 -4.26 -2.60
C HIS A 28 -5.36 -4.33 -1.19
N ALA A 29 -6.05 -5.02 -0.28
CA ALA A 29 -5.55 -5.30 1.06
C ALA A 29 -4.83 -6.65 1.08
N ASN A 30 -3.71 -6.75 1.79
CA ASN A 30 -2.89 -7.98 1.80
C ASN A 30 -3.64 -9.25 2.20
N ASN A 31 -4.66 -9.12 3.05
CA ASN A 31 -5.43 -10.25 3.58
C ASN A 31 -6.78 -10.45 2.86
N MET A 32 -7.00 -9.82 1.70
CA MET A 32 -8.27 -9.86 0.97
C MET A 32 -8.05 -10.15 -0.52
N GLU A 33 -8.85 -11.06 -1.07
CA GLU A 33 -8.89 -11.31 -2.52
C GLU A 33 -9.72 -10.22 -3.24
N GLU A 34 -10.84 -9.83 -2.63
CA GLU A 34 -11.72 -8.81 -3.16
C GLU A 34 -11.21 -7.38 -2.85
N PRO A 35 -11.48 -6.42 -3.75
CA PRO A 35 -11.11 -5.02 -3.53
C PRO A 35 -11.86 -4.42 -2.33
N VAL A 36 -11.14 -3.68 -1.50
CA VAL A 36 -11.71 -2.94 -0.35
C VAL A 36 -11.79 -1.45 -0.66
N PHE A 37 -12.86 -0.81 -0.22
CA PHE A 37 -13.15 0.57 -0.58
C PHE A 37 -12.91 1.55 0.57
N LEU A 38 -12.43 2.75 0.23
CA LEU A 38 -12.38 3.86 1.17
C LEU A 38 -13.80 4.41 1.40
N HIS A 39 -14.21 4.50 2.67
CA HIS A 39 -15.54 4.98 3.06
C HIS A 39 -15.83 6.43 2.58
N GLN A 40 -17.10 6.75 2.33
CA GLN A 40 -17.50 8.06 1.79
C GLN A 40 -17.14 9.26 2.67
N GLY A 41 -17.15 9.09 3.99
CA GLY A 41 -16.76 10.10 4.96
C GLY A 41 -15.26 10.17 5.26
N SER A 42 -14.41 9.42 4.57
CA SER A 42 -12.97 9.44 4.84
C SER A 42 -12.32 10.74 4.35
N VAL A 43 -11.51 11.37 5.21
CA VAL A 43 -10.71 12.56 4.86
C VAL A 43 -9.66 12.27 3.78
N LEU A 44 -9.22 11.02 3.67
CA LEU A 44 -8.22 10.58 2.69
C LEU A 44 -8.77 10.51 1.26
N LYS A 45 -10.08 10.74 1.05
CA LYS A 45 -10.66 10.80 -0.30
C LYS A 45 -10.11 11.94 -1.16
N ARG A 46 -9.59 13.00 -0.52
CA ARG A 46 -9.04 14.16 -1.24
C ARG A 46 -7.64 13.88 -1.79
N THR A 47 -6.85 13.09 -1.06
CA THR A 47 -5.44 12.82 -1.40
C THR A 47 -5.27 11.47 -2.11
N LEU A 48 -6.11 10.48 -1.82
CA LEU A 48 -6.05 9.12 -2.37
C LEU A 48 -4.61 8.56 -2.38
N PRO A 49 -4.00 8.43 -1.18
CA PRO A 49 -2.62 7.96 -1.04
C PRO A 49 -2.47 6.56 -1.63
N GLU A 50 -1.26 6.24 -2.08
CA GLU A 50 -0.94 4.95 -2.70
C GLU A 50 -1.01 3.81 -1.69
N PHE A 51 -0.47 4.01 -0.49
CA PHE A 51 -0.50 3.03 0.59
C PHE A 51 -1.26 3.57 1.80
N VAL A 52 -2.06 2.69 2.40
CA VAL A 52 -2.76 2.96 3.65
C VAL A 52 -2.65 1.77 4.59
N ILE A 53 -2.72 2.04 5.88
CA ILE A 53 -3.03 1.05 6.91
C ILE A 53 -4.46 1.23 7.38
N TYR A 54 -5.09 0.15 7.83
CA TYR A 54 -6.44 0.17 8.37
C TYR A 54 -6.52 -0.63 9.67
N GLN A 55 -7.49 -0.30 10.52
CA GLN A 55 -7.72 -1.02 11.78
C GLN A 55 -8.64 -2.22 11.56
N GLU A 56 -9.71 -2.02 10.80
CA GLU A 56 -10.77 -3.00 10.62
C GLU A 56 -11.31 -2.95 9.18
N ILE A 57 -11.83 -4.09 8.74
CA ILE A 57 -12.64 -4.22 7.54
C ILE A 57 -14.05 -4.59 7.98
N TYR A 58 -15.04 -4.00 7.32
CA TYR A 58 -16.44 -4.37 7.52
C TYR A 58 -17.16 -4.47 6.18
N GLU A 59 -18.12 -5.38 6.12
CA GLU A 59 -18.88 -5.68 4.92
C GLU A 59 -20.33 -5.22 5.08
N THR A 60 -20.84 -4.56 4.04
CA THR A 60 -22.26 -4.19 3.93
C THR A 60 -22.76 -4.58 2.54
N ASN A 61 -23.01 -3.62 1.66
CA ASN A 61 -23.20 -3.85 0.22
C ASN A 61 -21.86 -3.89 -0.54
N LYS A 62 -20.80 -3.38 0.09
CA LYS A 62 -19.40 -3.43 -0.34
C LYS A 62 -18.54 -3.59 0.90
N ILE A 63 -17.30 -4.00 0.68
CA ILE A 63 -16.29 -4.13 1.72
C ILE A 63 -15.60 -2.77 1.90
N TYR A 64 -15.55 -2.27 3.13
CA TYR A 64 -14.96 -0.97 3.47
C TYR A 64 -13.91 -1.08 4.56
N MET A 65 -12.90 -0.21 4.48
CA MET A 65 -11.90 -0.04 5.52
C MET A 65 -12.32 1.00 6.56
N ARG A 66 -11.99 0.78 7.83
CA ARG A 66 -12.17 1.71 8.96
C ARG A 66 -10.85 1.95 9.69
N GLY A 67 -10.70 3.15 10.26
CA GLY A 67 -9.46 3.56 10.94
C GLY A 67 -8.29 3.72 9.97
N VAL A 68 -8.56 4.27 8.77
CA VAL A 68 -7.59 4.34 7.68
C VAL A 68 -6.60 5.48 7.89
N THR A 69 -5.30 5.18 7.75
CA THR A 69 -4.20 6.16 7.85
C THR A 69 -3.30 6.04 6.63
N ALA A 70 -2.91 7.16 6.03
CA ALA A 70 -1.95 7.19 4.93
C ALA A 70 -0.54 6.88 5.44
N ILE A 71 0.23 6.12 4.66
CA ILE A 71 1.61 5.79 4.97
C ILE A 71 2.50 5.95 3.74
N GLU A 72 3.79 6.17 3.98
CA GLU A 72 4.80 6.23 2.93
C GLU A 72 5.38 4.83 2.65
N PRO A 73 5.71 4.48 1.38
CA PRO A 73 6.27 3.18 1.03
C PRO A 73 7.57 2.85 1.79
N GLU A 74 8.39 3.86 2.06
CA GLU A 74 9.68 3.72 2.79
C GLU A 74 9.49 3.18 4.21
N TRP A 75 8.29 3.36 4.80
CA TRP A 75 7.98 2.83 6.12
C TRP A 75 7.73 1.33 6.07
N LEU A 76 7.19 0.80 4.97
CA LEU A 76 6.92 -0.63 4.83
C LEU A 76 8.22 -1.44 4.81
N THR A 77 9.22 -0.96 4.07
CA THR A 77 10.54 -1.61 3.99
C THR A 77 11.26 -1.60 5.34
N THR A 78 11.06 -0.54 6.12
CA THR A 78 11.70 -0.38 7.44
C THR A 78 10.99 -1.19 8.53
N TYR A 79 9.66 -1.12 8.60
CA TYR A 79 8.89 -1.67 9.73
C TYR A 79 8.27 -3.04 9.45
N VAL A 80 8.02 -3.38 8.18
CA VAL A 80 7.39 -4.64 7.79
C VAL A 80 8.06 -5.26 6.54
N PRO A 81 9.38 -5.50 6.58
CA PRO A 81 10.14 -6.00 5.43
C PRO A 81 9.63 -7.37 4.93
N SER A 82 9.04 -8.19 5.80
CA SER A 82 8.49 -9.50 5.45
C SER A 82 7.29 -9.45 4.51
N LEU A 83 6.63 -8.30 4.38
CA LEU A 83 5.51 -8.09 3.44
C LEU A 83 5.94 -7.41 2.14
N CYS A 84 7.23 -7.08 2.00
CA CYS A 84 7.76 -6.38 0.85
C CYS A 84 8.51 -7.36 -0.06
N ASN A 85 8.19 -7.35 -1.36
CA ASN A 85 9.04 -7.98 -2.36
C ASN A 85 10.12 -6.99 -2.78
N LEU A 86 11.27 -7.04 -2.09
CA LEU A 86 12.41 -6.21 -2.44
C LEU A 86 13.10 -6.80 -3.68
N SER A 87 13.31 -5.96 -4.70
CA SER A 87 14.09 -6.34 -5.88
C SER A 87 15.57 -6.55 -5.52
N GLU A 88 16.42 -6.91 -6.48
CA GLU A 88 17.86 -6.79 -6.26
C GLU A 88 18.25 -5.31 -6.01
N PRO A 89 19.32 -5.05 -5.25
CA PRO A 89 19.78 -3.69 -5.00
C PRO A 89 20.05 -2.96 -6.31
N LEU A 90 19.64 -1.69 -6.37
CA LEU A 90 20.04 -0.86 -7.51
C LEU A 90 21.57 -0.76 -7.54
N LEU A 91 22.17 -1.10 -8.68
CA LEU A 91 23.59 -0.92 -8.92
C LEU A 91 23.99 0.56 -8.94
N ASN A 92 23.01 1.46 -9.09
CA ASN A 92 23.23 2.90 -9.13
C ASN A 92 22.05 3.66 -8.51
N PRO A 93 22.26 4.50 -7.46
CA PRO A 93 23.53 4.76 -6.79
C PRO A 93 24.04 3.54 -6.02
N GLU A 94 25.37 3.39 -5.96
CA GLU A 94 26.02 2.27 -5.26
C GLU A 94 25.53 2.15 -3.80
N PRO A 95 25.35 0.91 -3.28
CA PRO A 95 25.02 0.66 -1.88
C PRO A 95 26.02 1.36 -0.95
N ARG A 96 25.52 2.17 -0.02
CA ARG A 96 26.36 2.84 0.97
C ARG A 96 26.28 2.13 2.31
N PHE A 97 27.43 1.86 2.90
CA PHE A 97 27.54 1.32 4.25
C PHE A 97 27.37 2.43 5.28
N ASN A 98 26.44 2.26 6.22
CA ASN A 98 26.32 3.17 7.37
C ASN A 98 27.05 2.56 8.59
N PRO A 99 28.21 3.12 9.00
CA PRO A 99 29.00 2.57 10.10
C PRO A 99 28.34 2.73 11.48
N MET A 100 27.27 3.52 11.58
CA MET A 100 26.56 3.75 12.85
C MET A 100 25.50 2.68 13.15
N THR A 101 24.89 2.09 12.11
CA THR A 101 23.85 1.05 12.24
C THR A 101 24.34 -0.34 11.80
N GLY A 102 25.47 -0.43 11.10
CA GLY A 102 25.97 -1.68 10.52
C GLY A 102 25.17 -2.16 9.30
N GLU A 103 24.25 -1.34 8.80
CA GLU A 103 23.35 -1.69 7.71
C GLU A 103 23.86 -1.17 6.37
N ASN A 104 23.73 -2.01 5.33
CA ASN A 104 23.88 -1.60 3.95
C ASN A 104 22.58 -0.93 3.51
N SER A 105 22.60 0.38 3.24
CA SER A 105 21.46 1.06 2.66
C SER A 105 21.33 0.67 1.20
N LEU A 106 20.46 -0.31 0.92
CA LEU A 106 20.08 -0.74 -0.42
C LEU A 106 18.84 0.06 -0.82
N PHE A 107 18.97 0.92 -1.82
CA PHE A 107 17.83 1.62 -2.40
C PHE A 107 17.08 0.64 -3.31
N PHE A 108 15.78 0.45 -3.08
CA PHE A 108 14.89 -0.33 -3.94
C PHE A 108 13.86 0.63 -4.59
N LEU A 109 13.87 0.74 -5.92
CA LEU A 109 12.78 1.26 -6.76
C LEU A 109 12.48 0.09 -7.73
N THR A 110 11.26 -0.39 -7.98
CA THR A 110 9.89 0.14 -7.94
C THR A 110 8.94 -1.00 -7.60
#